data_AF-A0AAE3U507-F1
#
_entry.id   AF-A0AAE3U507-F1
#
_cell.length_a   1.000
_cell.length_b   1.000
_cell.length_c   1.000
_cell.angle_alpha   90.00
_cell.angle_beta   90.00
_cell.angle_gamma   90.00
#
_symmetry.space_group_name_H-M   'P 1'
#
loop_
_entity.id
_entity.type
_entity.pdbx_description
1 polymer ?
#
loop_
_entity_poly.entity_id
_entity_poly.type
_entity_poly.pdbx_seq_one_letter_code
_entity_poly.pdbx_strand_id
1 'polypeptide(L)' 'MAQKLITIQINVITYEDDSTVPQQEIIAHPELEAALNEGYKIVEIVDATPENAESAIIMFHLDKK' A
#
# COMPACT_ATOMS: atom_id res chain seq x y z
N MET A 1 -2.33 4.43 -23.32
CA MET A 1 -1.94 3.78 -22.05
C MET A 1 -2.92 4.26 -21.00
N ALA A 2 -3.58 3.35 -20.29
CA ALA A 2 -4.56 3.71 -19.26
C ALA A 2 -3.88 3.68 -17.91
N GLN A 3 -3.98 4.78 -17.15
CA GLN A 3 -3.41 4.90 -15.81
C GLN A 3 -4.53 4.91 -14.77
N LYS A 4 -4.28 4.29 -13.62
CA LYS A 4 -5.20 4.24 -12.47
C LYS A 4 -4.44 4.65 -11.22
N LEU A 5 -5.07 5.44 -10.36
CA LEU A 5 -4.54 5.81 -9.06
C LEU A 5 -5.39 5.12 -7.99
N ILE A 6 -4.77 4.38 -7.09
CA ILE A 6 -5.45 3.76 -5.95
C ILE A 6 -4.80 4.27 -4.68
N THR A 7 -5.59 4.82 -3.77
CA THR A 7 -5.12 5.26 -2.46
C THR A 7 -5.73 4.33 -1.43
N ILE A 8 -4.90 3.63 -0.69
CA ILE A 8 -5.34 2.75 0.40
C ILE A 8 -4.86 3.32 1.72
N GLN A 9 -5.72 3.26 2.73
CA GLN A 9 -5.32 3.53 4.09
C GLN A 9 -5.04 2.19 4.76
N ILE A 10 -3.81 2.00 5.21
CA ILE A 10 -3.45 0.83 6.02
C ILE A 10 -3.32 1.25 7.48
N ASN A 11 -3.73 0.37 8.38
CA ASN A 11 -3.39 0.52 9.79
C ASN A 11 -2.00 -0.08 9.98
N VAL A 12 -1.07 0.73 10.49
CA VAL A 12 0.28 0.27 10.77
C VAL A 12 0.25 -0.37 12.14
N ILE A 13 0.12 -1.69 12.18
CA ILE A 13 0.25 -2.45 13.42
C ILE A 13 1.75 -2.62 13.68
N THR A 14 2.28 -1.82 14.59
CA THR A 14 3.66 -1.99 15.06
C THR A 14 3.67 -3.08 16.12
N TYR A 15 4.25 -4.22 15.79
CA TYR A 15 4.52 -5.26 16.78
C TYR A 15 5.79 -4.88 17.53
N GLU A 16 5.67 -4.53 18.82
CA GLU A 16 6.81 -4.48 19.73
C GLU A 16 7.23 -5.92 20.07
N ASP A 17 7.92 -6.56 19.13
CA ASP A 17 8.66 -7.79 19.41
C ASP A 17 10.10 -7.38 19.77
N ASP A 18 10.67 -7.98 20.81
CA ASP A 18 12.02 -7.71 21.37
C ASP A 18 13.18 -7.90 20.34
N SER A 19 12.86 -8.18 19.07
CA SER A 19 13.76 -8.34 17.93
C SER A 19 13.61 -7.20 16.90
N THR A 20 14.23 -6.06 17.20
CA THR A 20 14.85 -5.01 16.33
C THR A 20 14.26 -4.55 14.99
N VAL A 21 13.18 -5.09 14.43
CA VAL A 21 12.60 -4.60 13.16
C VAL A 21 11.07 -4.60 13.21
N PRO A 22 10.42 -3.43 13.23
CA PRO A 22 8.97 -3.35 13.14
C PRO A 22 8.51 -3.93 11.79
N GLN A 23 7.66 -4.95 11.82
CA GLN A 23 7.03 -5.51 10.62
C GLN A 23 5.74 -4.75 10.34
N GLN A 24 5.60 -4.24 9.11
CA GLN A 24 4.38 -3.59 8.63
C GLN A 24 3.62 -4.57 7.74
N GLU A 25 2.42 -5.01 8.16
CA GLU A 25 1.52 -5.77 7.29
C GLU A 25 0.61 -4.83 6.49
N ILE A 26 0.74 -4.85 5.16
CA ILE A 26 -0.20 -4.21 4.26
C ILE A 26 -1.38 -5.18 4.09
N ILE A 27 -2.49 -4.93 4.78
CA ILE A 27 -3.74 -5.67 4.57
C ILE A 27 -4.15 -5.44 3.11
N ALA A 28 -4.21 -6.52 2.32
CA ALA A 28 -4.53 -6.46 0.90
C ALA A 28 -5.87 -5.73 0.68
N HIS A 29 -5.84 -4.63 -0.07
CA HIS A 29 -7.03 -3.84 -0.36
C HIS A 29 -7.74 -4.41 -1.59
N PRO A 30 -9.07 -4.68 -1.54
CA PRO A 30 -9.81 -5.30 -2.64
C PRO A 30 -9.74 -4.49 -3.95
N GLU A 31 -9.56 -3.17 -3.85
CA GLU A 31 -9.38 -2.29 -5.02
C GLU A 31 -8.04 -2.51 -5.73
N LEU A 32 -6.97 -2.75 -4.96
CA LEU A 32 -5.65 -3.06 -5.49
C LEU A 32 -5.67 -4.44 -6.18
N GLU A 33 -6.27 -5.44 -5.53
CA GLU A 33 -6.47 -6.76 -6.12
C GLU A 33 -7.32 -6.70 -7.40
N ALA A 34 -8.40 -5.91 -7.40
CA ALA A 34 -9.22 -5.71 -8.59
C ALA A 34 -8.39 -5.10 -9.73
N ALA A 35 -7.58 -4.07 -9.47
CA ALA A 35 -6.74 -3.46 -10.50
C ALA A 35 -5.67 -4.43 -11.04
N LEU A 36 -5.03 -5.21 -10.16
CA LEU A 36 -4.09 -6.23 -10.59
C LEU A 36 -4.77 -7.29 -11.47
N ASN A 37 -5.98 -7.74 -11.11
CA ASN A 37 -6.78 -8.67 -11.90
C ASN A 37 -7.27 -8.07 -13.23
N GLU A 38 -7.51 -6.76 -13.29
CA GLU A 38 -7.85 -6.01 -14.51
C GLU A 38 -6.64 -5.85 -15.48
N GLY A 39 -5.45 -6.33 -15.09
CA GLY A 39 -4.23 -6.28 -15.90
C GLY A 39 -3.39 -5.01 -15.70
N TYR A 40 -3.68 -4.22 -14.65
CA TYR A 40 -2.82 -3.12 -14.26
C TYR A 40 -1.57 -3.63 -13.54
N LYS A 41 -0.48 -2.90 -13.69
CA LYS A 41 0.78 -3.12 -12.97
C LYS A 41 1.07 -1.94 -12.07
N ILE A 42 1.55 -2.22 -10.87
CA ILE A 42 2.08 -1.18 -9.97
C ILE A 42 3.36 -0.65 -10.58
N VAL A 43 3.40 0.66 -10.85
CA VAL A 43 4.59 1.35 -11.38
C VAL A 43 5.28 2.20 -10.33
N GLU A 44 4.54 2.71 -9.35
CA GLU A 44 5.08 3.50 -8.25
C GLU A 44 4.22 3.32 -6.99
N ILE A 45 4.89 3.32 -5.84
CA ILE A 45 4.27 3.28 -4.52
C ILE A 45 4.75 4.52 -3.79
N VAL A 46 3.83 5.40 -3.42
CA VAL A 46 4.11 6.57 -2.59
C VAL A 46 3.54 6.29 -1.21
N ASP A 47 4.44 6.15 -0.25
CA ASP A 47 4.10 6.02 1.15
C ASP A 47 4.00 7.42 1.78
N ALA A 48 2.84 7.73 2.34
CA ALA A 48 2.58 8.95 3.10
C ALA A 48 2.34 8.62 4.58
N THR A 49 3.11 7.68 5.15
CA THR A 49 3.21 7.49 6.61
C THR A 49 3.93 8.66 7.27
N PRO A 50 3.31 9.32 8.25
CA PRO A 50 4.06 10.03 9.29
C PRO A 50 4.82 9.01 10.16
N GLU A 51 6.09 9.29 10.53
CA GLU A 51 6.95 8.41 11.35
C GLU A 51 6.31 7.93 12.67
N ASN A 52 5.24 8.58 13.15
CA ASN A 52 4.57 8.29 14.43
C ASN A 52 3.08 7.93 14.27
N ALA A 53 2.61 7.56 13.08
CA ALA A 53 1.19 7.33 12.84
C ALA A 53 0.79 5.85 12.92
N GLU A 54 -0.29 5.59 13.65
CA GLU A 54 -0.98 4.29 13.71
C GLU A 54 -1.65 3.92 12.37
N SER A 55 -1.59 4.80 11.36
CA SER A 55 -2.10 4.59 10.01
C SER A 55 -1.21 5.23 8.96
N ALA A 56 -1.08 4.56 7.81
CA ALA A 56 -0.41 5.05 6.62
C ALA A 56 -1.42 5.24 5.49
N ILE A 57 -1.12 6.19 4.61
CA ILE A 57 -1.78 6.28 3.32
C ILE A 57 -0.78 5.86 2.27
N ILE A 58 -1.07 4.79 1.55
CA ILE A 58 -0.24 4.32 0.44
C ILE A 58 -0.97 4.61 -0.86
N MET A 59 -0.30 5.33 -1.76
CA MET A 59 -0.79 5.63 -3.09
C MET A 59 -0.08 4.76 -4.13
N PHE A 60 -0.86 4.00 -4.88
CA PHE A 60 -0.40 3.14 -5.96
C PHE A 60 -0.69 3.80 -7.31
N HIS A 61 0.35 4.13 -8.04
CA HIS A 61 0.25 4.42 -9.46
C HIS A 61 0.26 3.11 -10.24
N LEU A 62 -0.77 2.92 -11.05
CA LEU A 62 -1.00 1.69 -11.80
C LEU A 62 -1.07 2.01 -13.30
N ASP A 63 -0.34 1.26 -14.12
CA ASP A 63 -0.38 1.40 -15.58
C ASP A 63 -0.90 0.10 -16.23
N LYS A 64 -1.79 0.25 -17.20
CA LYS A 64 -2.41 -0.89 -17.91
C LYS A 64 -1.52 -1.33 -19.06
N LYS A 65 -1.13 -2.62 -19.02
CA LYS A 65 -0.39 -3.26 -20.12
C LYS A 65 -1.15 -3.29 -21.43
#